data_AF-A0A7C2X2V8-F1
#
_entry.id   AF-A0A7C2X2V8-F1
#
_cell.length_a   1.000
_cell.length_b   1.000
_cell.length_c   1.000
_cell.angle_alpha   90.00
_cell.angle_beta   90.00
_cell.angle_gamma   90.00
#
_symmetry.space_group_name_H-M   'P 1'
#
loop_
_entity.id
_entity.type
_entity.pdbx_description
1 polymer ?
#
loop_
_entity_poly.entity_id
_entity_poly.type
_entity_poly.pdbx_seq_one_letter_code
_entity_poly.pdbx_strand_id
1 'polypeptide(L)'
;MKAVRIENKACLVELPVELDSHDEKPVLDACAPGSRDELHYIILDFSAVELINGLGASMLVKLSALAKRRGQRLLAFGVNDHYRAVLKVTGLDRAVTVYERREDAYSLAGASPDDDVSRESVQSTPRDISFWARPVARLSVPPMPPEAININMKGRRVVGPVNGFGQLWQKTYRLRVDKTDTTPEDVIHALKSNFPSLQPSFNRFYPSPAGIQPGEVVLIDSSTPGGPVSTGVMVLYADDKSFTFITPQGHPESGWVNFSAFEEGDSITMQIVGLARANDPVYEVAFRTIGSKMQTGIWTYLLTSLAEHLGVPTEVDVDIRCVDTWMQWSQAGNVWYNAQIRTMLYMPFRWLGRLMRDRQNRKSHAS
;
A
#
# COMPACT_ATOMS: atom_id res chain seq x y z
N MET A 1 -10.44 -16.82 -13.68
CA MET A 1 -8.97 -16.88 -13.74
C MET A 1 -8.55 -18.23 -14.31
N LYS A 2 -7.59 -18.24 -15.24
CA LYS A 2 -7.05 -19.47 -15.85
C LYS A 2 -5.55 -19.36 -15.90
N ALA A 3 -4.85 -20.44 -15.53
CA ALA A 3 -3.40 -20.50 -15.67
C ALA A 3 -3.02 -21.64 -16.60
N VAL A 4 -2.16 -21.33 -17.57
CA VAL A 4 -1.71 -22.25 -18.61
C VAL A 4 -0.18 -22.23 -18.60
N ARG A 5 0.43 -23.41 -18.46
CA ARG A 5 1.88 -23.52 -18.68
C ARG A 5 2.17 -23.43 -20.17
N ILE A 6 3.04 -22.50 -20.52
CA ILE A 6 3.50 -22.31 -21.88
C ILE A 6 4.94 -22.83 -21.92
N GLU A 7 5.11 -23.97 -22.56
CA GLU A 7 6.36 -24.74 -22.56
C GLU A 7 6.86 -25.04 -21.13
N ASN A 8 8.09 -25.55 -21.00
CA ASN A 8 8.71 -25.81 -19.69
C ASN A 8 9.28 -24.53 -19.03
N LYS A 9 9.14 -23.35 -19.67
CA LYS A 9 9.82 -22.10 -19.25
C LYS A 9 8.91 -20.99 -18.79
N ALA A 10 7.61 -21.01 -19.12
CA ALA A 10 6.69 -19.92 -18.78
C ALA A 10 5.32 -20.37 -18.29
N CYS A 11 4.67 -19.52 -17.50
CA CYS A 11 3.30 -19.69 -17.05
C CYS A 11 2.51 -18.44 -17.43
N LEU A 12 1.49 -18.61 -18.26
CA LEU A 12 0.50 -17.58 -18.56
C LEU A 12 -0.61 -17.62 -17.51
N VAL A 13 -0.92 -16.46 -16.95
CA VAL A 13 -2.03 -16.27 -16.02
C VAL A 13 -3.00 -15.27 -16.63
N GLU A 14 -4.16 -15.74 -17.04
CA GLU A 14 -5.31 -14.92 -17.40
C GLU A 14 -5.92 -14.34 -16.13
N LEU A 15 -5.68 -13.05 -15.90
CA LEU A 15 -6.22 -12.36 -14.74
C LEU A 15 -7.75 -12.29 -14.83
N PRO A 16 -8.45 -12.34 -13.69
CA PRO A 16 -9.90 -12.18 -13.65
C PRO A 16 -10.32 -10.75 -14.03
N VAL A 17 -11.62 -10.57 -14.27
CA VAL A 17 -12.22 -9.26 -14.54
C VAL A 17 -12.05 -8.32 -13.34
N GLU A 18 -12.23 -8.83 -12.13
CA GLU A 18 -12.01 -8.09 -10.90
C GLU A 18 -10.90 -8.77 -10.12
N LEU A 19 -9.84 -8.01 -9.79
CA LEU A 19 -8.69 -8.53 -9.09
C LEU A 19 -8.68 -8.06 -7.63
N ASP A 20 -8.81 -9.01 -6.72
CA ASP A 20 -8.86 -8.78 -5.27
C ASP A 20 -8.01 -9.83 -4.50
N SER A 21 -8.05 -9.77 -3.16
CA SER A 21 -7.34 -10.66 -2.24
C SER A 21 -7.66 -12.15 -2.42
N HIS A 22 -8.87 -12.51 -2.86
CA HIS A 22 -9.25 -13.92 -3.04
C HIS A 22 -8.51 -14.61 -4.19
N ASP A 23 -8.00 -13.86 -5.16
CA ASP A 23 -7.28 -14.39 -6.32
C ASP A 23 -5.84 -14.76 -6.00
N GLU A 24 -5.32 -14.33 -4.84
CA GLU A 24 -3.93 -14.53 -4.48
C GLU A 24 -3.52 -15.99 -4.47
N LYS A 25 -4.23 -16.83 -3.72
CA LYS A 25 -3.87 -18.24 -3.59
C LYS A 25 -3.94 -18.95 -4.96
N PRO A 26 -5.03 -18.82 -5.74
CA PRO A 26 -5.08 -19.37 -7.08
C PRO A 26 -3.90 -18.93 -7.98
N VAL A 27 -3.54 -17.65 -7.99
CA VAL A 27 -2.41 -17.14 -8.81
C VAL A 27 -1.07 -17.71 -8.34
N LEU A 28 -0.82 -17.71 -7.03
CA LEU A 28 0.45 -18.21 -6.47
C LEU A 28 0.60 -19.73 -6.67
N ASP A 29 -0.49 -20.49 -6.53
CA ASP A 29 -0.53 -21.94 -6.74
C ASP A 29 -0.30 -22.29 -8.23
N ALA A 30 -0.94 -21.55 -9.14
CA ALA A 30 -0.72 -21.67 -10.57
C ALA A 30 0.74 -21.40 -10.99
N CYS A 31 1.39 -20.46 -10.30
CA CYS A 31 2.79 -20.09 -10.55
C CYS A 31 3.78 -20.95 -9.75
N ALA A 32 3.32 -21.96 -9.00
CA ALA A 32 4.21 -22.84 -8.26
C ALA A 32 5.04 -23.70 -9.22
N PRO A 33 6.36 -23.84 -9.02
CA PRO A 33 7.19 -24.68 -9.85
C PRO A 33 6.72 -26.14 -9.77
N GLY A 34 6.63 -26.81 -10.92
CA GLY A 34 6.48 -28.27 -10.97
C GLY A 34 7.83 -28.93 -10.68
N SER A 35 7.83 -30.21 -10.30
CA SER A 35 9.08 -30.94 -10.08
C SER A 35 9.97 -30.89 -11.34
N ARG A 36 11.18 -30.33 -11.18
CA ARG A 36 12.32 -30.30 -12.12
C ARG A 36 12.27 -29.42 -13.39
N ASP A 37 11.21 -28.64 -13.65
CA ASP A 37 11.25 -27.65 -14.75
C ASP A 37 11.55 -26.23 -14.23
N GLU A 38 12.58 -25.60 -14.82
CA GLU A 38 12.96 -24.20 -14.54
C GLU A 38 11.96 -23.24 -15.18
N LEU A 39 10.82 -23.03 -14.52
CA LEU A 39 9.94 -21.92 -14.86
C LEU A 39 10.72 -20.61 -14.64
N HIS A 40 10.99 -19.86 -15.71
CA HIS A 40 11.75 -18.60 -15.69
C HIS A 40 10.84 -17.37 -15.79
N TYR A 41 9.66 -17.51 -16.40
CA TYR A 41 8.76 -16.40 -16.69
C TYR A 41 7.34 -16.64 -16.21
N ILE A 42 6.72 -15.60 -15.65
CA ILE A 42 5.29 -15.53 -15.38
C ILE A 42 4.74 -14.38 -16.22
N ILE A 43 3.76 -14.68 -17.09
CA ILE A 43 3.14 -13.71 -18.00
C ILE A 43 1.72 -13.46 -17.52
N LEU A 44 1.41 -12.22 -17.17
CA LEU A 44 0.08 -11.79 -16.76
C LEU A 44 -0.67 -11.18 -17.94
N ASP A 45 -1.82 -11.74 -18.27
CA ASP A 45 -2.74 -11.16 -19.25
C ASP A 45 -3.75 -10.25 -18.53
N PHE A 46 -3.65 -8.94 -18.79
CA PHE A 46 -4.54 -7.92 -18.22
C PHE A 46 -5.77 -7.64 -19.09
N SER A 47 -5.92 -8.29 -20.25
CA SER A 47 -6.90 -7.90 -21.28
C SER A 47 -8.35 -7.93 -20.79
N ALA A 48 -8.66 -8.79 -19.80
CA ALA A 48 -9.99 -8.92 -19.21
C ALA A 48 -10.21 -8.03 -17.97
N VAL A 49 -9.17 -7.42 -17.41
CA VAL A 49 -9.23 -6.75 -16.11
C VAL A 49 -10.00 -5.44 -16.22
N GLU A 50 -11.06 -5.28 -15.44
CA GLU A 50 -11.88 -4.06 -15.36
C GLU A 50 -11.82 -3.39 -13.98
N LEU A 51 -11.32 -4.08 -12.96
CA LEU A 51 -11.16 -3.53 -11.62
C LEU A 51 -9.95 -4.14 -10.92
N ILE A 52 -9.12 -3.28 -10.30
CA ILE A 52 -8.08 -3.69 -9.36
C ILE A 52 -8.23 -2.82 -8.12
N ASN A 53 -8.53 -3.41 -6.97
CA ASN A 53 -8.52 -2.65 -5.71
C ASN A 53 -7.11 -2.66 -5.07
N GLY A 54 -6.97 -2.03 -3.89
CA GLY A 54 -5.70 -2.00 -3.17
C GLY A 54 -5.17 -3.38 -2.75
N LEU A 55 -6.04 -4.35 -2.50
CA LEU A 55 -5.64 -5.72 -2.15
C LEU A 55 -5.23 -6.53 -3.39
N GLY A 56 -5.88 -6.32 -4.54
CA GLY A 56 -5.44 -6.86 -5.84
C GLY A 56 -4.05 -6.35 -6.22
N ALA A 57 -3.77 -5.07 -6.01
CA ALA A 57 -2.41 -4.54 -6.17
C ALA A 57 -1.42 -5.19 -5.17
N SER A 58 -1.85 -5.41 -3.92
CA SER A 58 -1.07 -6.12 -2.89
C SER A 58 -0.72 -7.54 -3.32
N MET A 59 -1.62 -8.24 -3.98
CA MET A 59 -1.34 -9.56 -4.58
C MET A 59 -0.21 -9.49 -5.61
N LEU A 60 -0.22 -8.51 -6.52
CA LEU A 60 0.84 -8.35 -7.54
C LEU A 60 2.22 -8.11 -6.91
N VAL A 61 2.29 -7.37 -5.79
CA VAL A 61 3.55 -7.24 -5.04
C VAL A 61 4.02 -8.58 -4.51
N LYS A 62 3.14 -9.36 -3.88
CA LYS A 62 3.49 -10.65 -3.29
C LYS A 62 3.95 -11.64 -4.36
N LEU A 63 3.25 -11.66 -5.50
CA LEU A 63 3.66 -12.42 -6.67
C LEU A 63 5.04 -11.98 -7.17
N SER A 64 5.30 -10.67 -7.27
CA SER A 64 6.61 -10.16 -7.71
C SER A 64 7.75 -10.54 -6.76
N ALA A 65 7.51 -10.53 -5.44
CA ALA A 65 8.48 -10.93 -4.43
C ALA A 65 8.77 -12.43 -4.52
N LEU A 66 7.72 -13.25 -4.69
CA LEU A 66 7.84 -14.69 -4.89
C LEU A 66 8.61 -15.03 -6.18
N ALA A 67 8.25 -14.41 -7.29
CA ALA A 67 8.91 -14.59 -8.57
C ALA A 67 10.40 -14.25 -8.48
N LYS A 68 10.73 -13.08 -7.92
CA LYS A 68 12.12 -12.65 -7.72
C LYS A 68 12.92 -13.63 -6.86
N ARG A 69 12.33 -14.17 -5.79
CA ARG A 69 12.98 -15.17 -4.92
C ARG A 69 13.28 -16.48 -5.68
N ARG A 70 12.46 -16.82 -6.68
CA ARG A 70 12.63 -17.99 -7.54
C ARG A 70 13.52 -17.72 -8.75
N GLY A 71 14.09 -16.51 -8.89
CA GLY A 71 14.86 -16.12 -10.08
C GLY A 71 13.99 -15.88 -11.32
N GLN A 72 12.66 -15.79 -11.13
CA GLN A 72 11.68 -15.60 -12.20
C GLN A 72 11.48 -14.12 -12.52
N ARG A 73 11.05 -13.85 -13.75
CA ARG A 73 10.65 -12.53 -14.22
C ARG A 73 9.14 -12.46 -14.43
N LEU A 74 8.54 -11.37 -13.95
CA LEU A 74 7.12 -11.09 -14.11
C LEU A 74 6.93 -10.16 -15.32
N LEU A 75 6.20 -10.63 -16.30
CA LEU A 75 5.87 -9.91 -17.54
C LEU A 75 4.35 -9.67 -17.57
N ALA A 76 3.91 -8.66 -18.30
CA ALA A 76 2.49 -8.42 -18.54
C ALA A 76 2.24 -7.91 -19.96
N PHE A 77 1.06 -8.18 -20.50
CA PHE A 77 0.53 -7.57 -21.71
C PHE A 77 -0.96 -7.28 -21.54
N GLY A 78 -1.58 -6.57 -22.49
CA GLY A 78 -2.99 -6.19 -22.40
C GLY A 78 -3.28 -5.12 -21.34
N VAL A 79 -2.23 -4.46 -20.82
CA VAL A 79 -2.37 -3.42 -19.80
C VAL A 79 -2.81 -2.12 -20.46
N ASN A 80 -4.03 -1.68 -20.19
CA ASN A 80 -4.55 -0.40 -20.66
C ASN A 80 -3.85 0.80 -19.97
N ASP A 81 -4.07 2.01 -20.49
CA ASP A 81 -3.43 3.24 -19.98
C ASP A 81 -3.72 3.51 -18.51
N HIS A 82 -4.93 3.17 -18.05
CA HIS A 82 -5.31 3.31 -16.65
C HIS A 82 -4.47 2.40 -15.76
N TYR A 83 -4.36 1.10 -16.06
CA TYR A 83 -3.57 0.18 -15.25
C TYR A 83 -2.07 0.42 -15.37
N ARG A 84 -1.57 0.97 -16.48
CA ARG A 84 -0.19 1.48 -16.55
C ARG A 84 0.04 2.61 -15.54
N ALA A 85 -0.94 3.51 -15.40
CA ALA A 85 -0.89 4.55 -14.38
C ALA A 85 -0.93 3.95 -12.96
N VAL A 86 -1.79 2.95 -12.71
CA VAL A 86 -1.85 2.22 -11.43
C VAL A 86 -0.50 1.56 -11.10
N LEU A 87 0.10 0.82 -12.05
CA LEU A 87 1.41 0.19 -11.86
C LEU A 87 2.50 1.23 -11.54
N LYS A 88 2.43 2.42 -12.14
CA LYS A 88 3.38 3.51 -11.89
C LYS A 88 3.22 4.15 -10.51
N VAL A 89 1.99 4.45 -10.08
CA VAL A 89 1.75 5.11 -8.78
C VAL A 89 1.98 4.15 -7.60
N THR A 90 1.76 2.85 -7.81
CA THR A 90 2.08 1.77 -6.86
C THR A 90 3.59 1.43 -6.83
N GLY A 91 4.33 1.76 -7.90
CA GLY A 91 5.73 1.40 -8.11
C GLY A 91 5.93 -0.02 -8.68
N LEU A 92 4.83 -0.75 -8.95
CA LEU A 92 4.85 -2.07 -9.56
C LEU A 92 5.43 -2.08 -10.99
N ASP A 93 5.46 -0.93 -11.67
CA ASP A 93 6.15 -0.73 -12.95
C ASP A 93 7.65 -1.07 -12.91
N ARG A 94 8.26 -1.07 -11.72
CA ARG A 94 9.65 -1.52 -11.51
C ARG A 94 9.80 -3.04 -11.34
N ALA A 95 8.70 -3.74 -11.09
CA ALA A 95 8.67 -5.17 -10.80
C ALA A 95 8.05 -6.00 -11.93
N VAL A 96 7.14 -5.40 -12.71
CA VAL A 96 6.44 -6.01 -13.84
C VAL A 96 6.93 -5.37 -15.14
N THR A 97 7.46 -6.17 -16.06
CA THR A 97 7.82 -5.68 -17.40
C THR A 97 6.58 -5.74 -18.30
N VAL A 98 6.07 -4.58 -18.72
CA VAL A 98 4.86 -4.49 -19.57
C VAL A 98 5.25 -4.46 -21.05
N TYR A 99 4.59 -5.28 -21.85
CA TYR A 99 4.70 -5.33 -23.31
C TYR A 99 3.41 -4.84 -23.96
N GLU A 100 3.53 -4.16 -25.10
CA GLU A 100 2.37 -3.72 -25.88
C GLU A 100 1.65 -4.90 -26.54
N ARG A 101 2.42 -5.86 -27.06
CA ARG A 101 1.92 -7.01 -27.80
C ARG A 101 2.16 -8.31 -27.06
N ARG A 102 1.23 -9.26 -27.19
CA ARG A 102 1.37 -10.59 -26.59
C ARG A 102 2.60 -11.32 -27.15
N GLU A 103 2.90 -11.15 -28.43
CA GLU A 103 3.99 -11.84 -29.12
C GLU A 103 5.35 -11.47 -28.53
N ASP A 104 5.53 -10.22 -28.10
CA ASP A 104 6.78 -9.73 -27.50
C ASP A 104 7.04 -10.39 -26.13
N ALA A 105 5.97 -10.55 -25.32
CA ALA A 105 6.05 -11.22 -24.03
C ALA A 105 6.35 -12.73 -24.19
N TYR A 106 5.77 -13.37 -25.19
CA TYR A 106 5.94 -14.80 -25.48
C TYR A 106 7.33 -15.09 -26.06
N SER A 107 7.81 -14.23 -26.97
CA SER A 107 9.13 -14.36 -27.59
C SER A 107 10.25 -14.39 -26.54
N LEU A 108 10.16 -13.56 -25.50
CA LEU A 108 11.15 -13.57 -24.40
C LEU A 108 11.11 -14.87 -23.59
N ALA A 109 9.92 -15.44 -23.43
CA ALA A 109 9.71 -16.72 -22.76
C ALA A 109 10.21 -17.93 -23.58
N GLY A 110 10.60 -17.71 -24.84
CA GLY A 110 10.94 -18.77 -25.78
C GLY A 110 9.73 -19.50 -26.35
N ALA A 111 8.53 -18.99 -26.09
CA ALA A 111 7.27 -19.59 -26.47
C ALA A 111 6.83 -19.15 -27.87
N SER A 112 6.39 -20.10 -28.70
CA SER A 112 5.58 -19.76 -29.87
C SER A 112 4.16 -19.44 -29.40
N PRO A 113 3.52 -18.35 -29.85
CA PRO A 113 2.08 -18.23 -29.71
C PRO A 113 1.46 -19.47 -30.38
N ASP A 114 0.65 -20.25 -29.66
CA ASP A 114 -0.18 -21.28 -30.29
C ASP A 114 -0.98 -20.63 -31.43
N ASP A 115 -1.07 -21.32 -32.57
CA ASP A 115 -1.81 -20.88 -33.77
C ASP A 115 -3.32 -20.66 -33.52
N ASP A 116 -3.80 -21.00 -32.31
CA ASP A 116 -5.19 -20.74 -31.93
C ASP A 116 -5.32 -19.36 -31.26
N VAL A 117 -5.94 -18.49 -32.05
CA VAL A 117 -6.60 -17.23 -31.68
C VAL A 117 -5.71 -15.97 -31.74
N SER A 118 -5.65 -15.43 -32.96
CA SER A 118 -5.65 -14.01 -33.32
C SER A 118 -6.82 -13.23 -32.70
N ARG A 119 -6.95 -13.24 -31.37
CA ARG A 119 -7.73 -12.22 -30.67
C ARG A 119 -6.83 -11.01 -30.59
N GLU A 120 -7.09 -10.02 -31.43
CA GLU A 120 -6.80 -8.63 -31.04
C GLU A 120 -7.33 -8.50 -29.62
N SER A 121 -6.43 -8.29 -28.65
CA SER A 121 -6.82 -8.13 -27.25
C SER A 121 -7.56 -6.81 -27.14
N VAL A 122 -8.88 -6.84 -27.35
CA VAL A 122 -9.76 -5.72 -27.05
C VAL A 122 -9.58 -5.44 -25.57
N GLN A 123 -8.89 -4.34 -25.26
CA GLN A 123 -8.68 -3.93 -23.88
C GLN A 123 -10.03 -3.62 -23.25
N SER A 124 -10.29 -4.24 -22.11
CA SER A 124 -11.42 -3.94 -21.25
C SER A 124 -11.43 -2.46 -20.82
N THR A 125 -12.63 -1.95 -20.55
CA THR A 125 -12.82 -0.58 -20.04
C THR A 125 -12.74 -0.61 -18.50
N PRO A 126 -11.78 0.08 -17.88
CA PRO A 126 -11.65 0.07 -16.42
C PRO A 126 -12.82 0.81 -15.74
N ARG A 127 -13.37 0.19 -14.70
CA ARG A 127 -14.48 0.72 -13.88
C ARG A 127 -13.99 1.50 -12.66
N ASP A 128 -12.72 1.37 -12.29
CA ASP A 128 -12.11 1.90 -11.07
C ASP A 128 -11.29 3.18 -11.28
N ILE A 129 -11.43 3.83 -12.45
CA ILE A 129 -10.64 5.01 -12.83
C ILE A 129 -10.71 6.13 -11.78
N SER A 130 -11.90 6.38 -11.22
CA SER A 130 -12.12 7.42 -10.21
C SER A 130 -11.62 7.05 -8.82
N PHE A 131 -11.34 5.78 -8.55
CA PHE A 131 -10.94 5.30 -7.23
C PHE A 131 -9.43 5.35 -7.03
N TRP A 132 -8.65 5.42 -8.10
CA TRP A 132 -7.19 5.47 -8.04
C TRP A 132 -6.63 6.90 -8.06
N ALA A 133 -5.61 7.12 -7.23
CA ALA A 133 -4.80 8.32 -7.31
C ALA A 133 -4.06 8.40 -8.65
N ARG A 134 -4.01 9.59 -9.24
CA ARG A 134 -3.19 9.83 -10.43
C ARG A 134 -1.70 9.71 -10.09
N PRO A 135 -0.85 9.21 -11.02
CA PRO A 135 0.59 9.17 -10.79
C PRO A 135 1.15 10.58 -10.55
N VAL A 136 1.86 10.74 -9.43
CA VAL A 136 2.55 11.99 -9.08
C VAL A 136 4.05 11.75 -9.01
N ALA A 137 4.83 12.63 -9.64
CA ALA A 137 6.29 12.55 -9.56
C ALA A 137 6.80 12.91 -8.16
N ARG A 138 6.14 13.87 -7.49
CA ARG A 138 6.43 14.32 -6.13
C ARG A 138 5.14 14.76 -5.45
N LEU A 139 5.04 14.47 -4.16
CA LEU A 139 3.93 14.86 -3.32
C LEU A 139 3.89 16.38 -3.13
N SER A 140 2.71 16.94 -3.37
CA SER A 140 2.35 18.28 -2.92
C SER A 140 1.59 18.15 -1.60
N VAL A 141 1.67 19.19 -0.76
CA VAL A 141 0.94 19.23 0.51
C VAL A 141 0.10 20.50 0.49
N PRO A 142 -1.25 20.42 0.60
CA PRO A 142 -2.11 21.59 0.65
C PRO A 142 -1.85 22.40 1.93
N PRO A 143 -2.49 23.57 2.11
CA PRO A 143 -2.48 24.25 3.40
C PRO A 143 -3.00 23.31 4.51
N MET A 144 -2.20 23.13 5.56
CA MET A 144 -2.48 22.26 6.70
C MET A 144 -2.51 23.07 8.00
N PRO A 145 -3.12 22.55 9.08
CA PRO A 145 -3.06 23.18 10.39
C PRO A 145 -1.60 23.47 10.82
N PRO A 146 -1.30 24.60 11.48
CA PRO A 146 0.07 25.01 11.83
C PRO A 146 0.86 24.00 12.67
N GLU A 147 0.17 23.13 13.40
CA GLU A 147 0.71 22.06 14.22
C GLU A 147 1.23 20.87 13.40
N ALA A 148 0.69 20.62 12.20
CA ALA A 148 1.05 19.50 11.35
C ALA A 148 2.39 19.76 10.63
N ILE A 149 3.37 18.86 10.82
CA ILE A 149 4.69 18.99 10.18
C ILE A 149 4.73 18.22 8.86
N ASN A 150 5.12 18.89 7.77
CA ASN A 150 5.13 18.30 6.42
C ASN A 150 6.54 18.08 5.82
N ILE A 151 7.62 18.22 6.61
CA ILE A 151 9.01 18.21 6.12
C ILE A 151 9.42 16.92 5.40
N ASN A 152 8.77 15.79 5.72
CA ASN A 152 9.01 14.49 5.10
C ASN A 152 7.88 14.08 4.15
N MET A 153 7.02 15.02 3.75
CA MET A 153 5.96 14.82 2.76
C MET A 153 6.20 15.68 1.53
N LYS A 154 6.32 17.01 1.70
CA LYS A 154 6.46 17.94 0.58
C LYS A 154 7.68 17.61 -0.28
N GLY A 155 7.46 17.36 -1.57
CA GLY A 155 8.51 17.07 -2.54
C GLY A 155 9.07 15.63 -2.50
N ARG A 156 8.56 14.75 -1.62
CA ARG A 156 8.94 13.33 -1.61
C ARG A 156 8.20 12.56 -2.71
N ARG A 157 8.79 11.47 -3.18
CA ARG A 157 8.06 10.49 -4.00
C ARG A 157 7.23 9.58 -3.11
N VAL A 158 6.16 9.01 -3.65
CA VAL A 158 5.51 7.84 -3.05
C VAL A 158 6.40 6.61 -3.24
N VAL A 159 6.34 5.67 -2.29
CA VAL A 159 7.10 4.42 -2.32
C VAL A 159 6.23 3.26 -1.86
N GLY A 160 6.20 2.21 -2.67
CA GLY A 160 5.51 0.95 -2.34
C GLY A 160 6.45 -0.09 -1.73
N PRO A 161 5.96 -1.32 -1.50
CA PRO A 161 6.77 -2.41 -0.94
C PRO A 161 8.00 -2.75 -1.78
N VAL A 162 7.91 -2.59 -3.10
CA VAL A 162 9.01 -2.85 -4.05
C VAL A 162 10.18 -1.86 -3.94
N ASN A 163 10.02 -0.77 -3.18
CA ASN A 163 11.04 0.26 -2.98
C ASN A 163 11.70 0.21 -1.59
N GLY A 164 11.26 -0.67 -0.70
CA GLY A 164 11.78 -0.77 0.66
C GLY A 164 13.00 -1.68 0.80
N PHE A 165 13.76 -1.46 1.87
CA PHE A 165 14.97 -2.21 2.20
C PHE A 165 14.69 -3.53 2.91
N GLY A 166 13.83 -3.52 3.93
CA GLY A 166 13.66 -4.60 4.90
C GLY A 166 13.03 -5.88 4.33
N GLN A 167 12.71 -6.83 5.22
CA GLN A 167 11.86 -7.97 4.87
C GLN A 167 10.44 -7.51 4.52
N LEU A 168 9.73 -8.26 3.67
CA LEU A 168 8.33 -7.97 3.36
C LEU A 168 7.43 -8.65 4.39
N TRP A 169 6.65 -7.86 5.10
CA TRP A 169 5.69 -8.32 6.10
C TRP A 169 4.27 -7.99 5.66
N GLN A 170 3.38 -8.94 5.88
CA GLN A 170 1.94 -8.73 5.87
C GLN A 170 1.44 -8.77 7.32
N LYS A 171 0.67 -7.77 7.71
CA LYS A 171 -0.04 -7.73 8.98
C LYS A 171 -1.52 -7.53 8.72
N THR A 172 -2.32 -8.49 9.13
CA THR A 172 -3.76 -8.51 8.95
C THR A 172 -4.40 -8.32 10.31
N TYR A 173 -5.31 -7.36 10.41
CA TYR A 173 -6.11 -7.10 11.60
C TYR A 173 -7.57 -7.23 11.20
N ARG A 174 -8.36 -7.99 11.96
CA ARG A 174 -9.78 -8.21 11.67
C ARG A 174 -10.64 -7.91 12.87
N LEU A 175 -11.71 -7.17 12.63
CA LEU A 175 -12.78 -6.88 13.57
C LEU A 175 -14.07 -7.44 12.99
N ARG A 176 -14.78 -8.25 13.77
CA ARG A 176 -16.11 -8.73 13.43
C ARG A 176 -17.15 -7.69 13.85
N VAL A 177 -18.03 -7.32 12.93
CA VAL A 177 -19.10 -6.34 13.11
C VAL A 177 -20.43 -7.08 12.96
N ASP A 178 -20.96 -7.55 14.09
CA ASP A 178 -22.24 -8.25 14.18
C ASP A 178 -23.38 -7.23 14.43
N LYS A 179 -23.82 -6.54 13.38
CA LYS A 179 -24.88 -5.52 13.48
C LYS A 179 -25.81 -5.60 12.27
N THR A 180 -27.09 -5.89 12.51
CA THR A 180 -28.08 -6.21 11.47
C THR A 180 -28.44 -5.04 10.54
N ASP A 181 -28.32 -3.80 11.04
CA ASP A 181 -28.67 -2.59 10.29
C ASP A 181 -27.42 -1.82 9.85
N THR A 182 -26.36 -2.53 9.47
CA THR A 182 -25.09 -1.92 9.06
C THR A 182 -24.57 -2.64 7.84
N THR A 183 -24.09 -1.89 6.85
CA THR A 183 -23.44 -2.45 5.66
C THR A 183 -21.92 -2.25 5.71
N PRO A 184 -21.14 -2.95 4.87
CA PRO A 184 -19.70 -2.69 4.74
C PRO A 184 -19.37 -1.23 4.42
N GLU A 185 -20.17 -0.58 3.58
CA GLU A 185 -20.04 0.83 3.20
C GLU A 185 -20.22 1.75 4.41
N ASP A 186 -21.19 1.46 5.29
CA ASP A 186 -21.41 2.21 6.52
C ASP A 186 -20.19 2.14 7.46
N VAL A 187 -19.58 0.96 7.59
CA VAL A 187 -18.39 0.75 8.41
C VAL A 187 -17.21 1.57 7.88
N ILE A 188 -17.00 1.55 6.58
CA ILE A 188 -15.90 2.29 5.93
C ILE A 188 -16.16 3.79 5.94
N HIS A 189 -17.40 4.21 5.76
CA HIS A 189 -17.80 5.61 5.90
C HIS A 189 -17.56 6.12 7.33
N ALA A 190 -17.94 5.34 8.35
CA ALA A 190 -17.69 5.68 9.75
C ALA A 190 -16.19 5.78 10.04
N LEU A 191 -15.39 4.85 9.52
CA LEU A 191 -13.94 4.89 9.65
C LEU A 191 -13.32 6.13 8.97
N LYS A 192 -13.69 6.42 7.71
CA LYS A 192 -13.17 7.59 6.97
C LYS A 192 -13.53 8.90 7.66
N SER A 193 -14.76 9.02 8.15
CA SER A 193 -15.29 10.24 8.78
C SER A 193 -14.66 10.52 10.14
N ASN A 194 -14.27 9.47 10.88
CA ASN A 194 -13.73 9.57 12.23
C ASN A 194 -12.24 9.22 12.31
N PHE A 195 -11.54 9.09 11.16
CA PHE A 195 -10.20 8.51 11.12
C PHE A 195 -9.21 9.12 12.11
N PRO A 196 -9.13 10.46 12.32
CA PRO A 196 -8.23 11.06 13.29
C PRO A 196 -8.59 10.78 14.76
N SER A 197 -9.87 10.72 15.11
CA SER A 197 -10.32 10.52 16.50
C SER A 197 -10.18 9.07 16.96
N LEU A 198 -10.08 8.13 16.02
CA LEU A 198 -9.86 6.70 16.29
C LEU A 198 -8.39 6.36 16.57
N GLN A 199 -7.47 7.32 16.51
CA GLN A 199 -6.03 7.09 16.67
C GLN A 199 -5.62 7.22 18.13
N PRO A 200 -4.58 6.49 18.58
CA PRO A 200 -4.05 6.69 19.92
C PRO A 200 -3.42 8.08 20.05
N SER A 201 -3.46 8.65 21.25
CA SER A 201 -3.06 10.05 21.51
C SER A 201 -1.62 10.42 21.12
N PHE A 202 -0.71 9.43 21.07
CA PHE A 202 0.68 9.61 20.65
C PHE A 202 0.88 9.59 19.12
N ASN A 203 -0.18 9.33 18.35
CA ASN A 203 -0.15 9.21 16.89
C ASN A 203 -1.23 10.10 16.26
N ARG A 204 -0.85 11.34 15.89
CA ARG A 204 -1.79 12.33 15.36
C ARG A 204 -1.81 12.32 13.84
N PHE A 205 -3.00 12.18 13.27
CA PHE A 205 -3.24 12.24 11.83
C PHE A 205 -3.93 13.55 11.47
N TYR A 206 -3.49 14.17 10.39
CA TYR A 206 -4.07 15.39 9.84
C TYR A 206 -4.41 15.14 8.37
N PRO A 207 -5.62 14.65 8.07
CA PRO A 207 -6.12 14.56 6.70
C PRO A 207 -6.21 15.95 6.07
N SER A 208 -6.07 16.02 4.75
CA SER A 208 -6.37 17.25 4.03
C SER A 208 -7.85 17.63 4.19
N PRO A 209 -8.25 18.88 3.88
CA PRO A 209 -9.64 19.30 3.93
C PRO A 209 -10.60 18.46 3.06
N ALA A 210 -10.09 17.78 2.03
CA ALA A 210 -10.86 16.89 1.17
C ALA A 210 -11.10 15.49 1.79
N GLY A 211 -10.45 15.18 2.91
CA GLY A 211 -10.60 13.92 3.63
C GLY A 211 -9.87 12.74 2.95
N ILE A 212 -10.43 11.54 3.08
CA ILE A 212 -9.85 10.31 2.53
C ILE A 212 -10.35 10.12 1.09
N GLN A 213 -9.72 10.83 0.16
CA GLN A 213 -10.03 10.81 -1.28
C GLN A 213 -8.78 10.49 -2.11
N PRO A 214 -8.88 9.84 -3.28
CA PRO A 214 -7.72 9.44 -4.07
C PRO A 214 -6.80 10.62 -4.40
N GLY A 215 -5.51 10.48 -4.07
CA GLY A 215 -4.48 11.52 -4.28
C GLY A 215 -4.32 12.50 -3.11
N GLU A 216 -5.25 12.53 -2.15
CA GLU A 216 -5.13 13.37 -0.96
C GLU A 216 -4.06 12.85 0.01
N VAL A 217 -3.53 13.77 0.82
CA VAL A 217 -2.47 13.46 1.79
C VAL A 217 -2.99 13.51 3.22
N VAL A 218 -2.45 12.63 4.06
CA VAL A 218 -2.68 12.63 5.50
C VAL A 218 -1.33 12.76 6.19
N LEU A 219 -1.09 13.88 6.87
CA LEU A 219 0.14 14.07 7.64
C LEU A 219 0.08 13.29 8.94
N ILE A 220 1.22 12.80 9.41
CA ILE A 220 1.32 11.98 10.61
C ILE A 220 2.43 12.55 11.49
N ASP A 221 2.08 12.93 12.73
CA ASP A 221 3.02 13.23 13.79
C ASP A 221 2.93 12.14 14.87
N SER A 222 3.99 11.35 15.01
CA SER A 222 4.05 10.22 15.93
C SER A 222 5.21 10.36 16.90
N SER A 223 5.00 9.91 18.13
CA SER A 223 6.06 9.81 19.15
C SER A 223 6.45 8.35 19.36
N THR A 224 7.69 8.01 19.00
CA THR A 224 8.24 6.66 19.13
C THR A 224 9.33 6.61 20.21
N PRO A 225 9.76 5.42 20.68
CA PRO A 225 10.89 5.30 21.60
C PRO A 225 12.20 5.91 21.07
N GLY A 226 12.39 5.96 19.74
CA GLY A 226 13.55 6.58 19.09
C GLY A 226 13.44 8.11 18.93
N GLY A 227 12.35 8.73 19.41
CA GLY A 227 12.06 10.15 19.24
C GLY A 227 10.89 10.41 18.26
N PRO A 228 10.57 11.70 18.02
CA PRO A 228 9.45 12.08 17.18
C PRO A 228 9.69 11.78 15.70
N VAL A 229 8.63 11.38 15.01
CA VAL A 229 8.56 11.19 13.56
C VAL A 229 7.42 12.04 13.02
N SER A 230 7.74 12.91 12.08
CA SER A 230 6.77 13.66 11.30
C SER A 230 6.85 13.24 9.85
N THR A 231 5.78 12.70 9.32
CA THR A 231 5.70 12.11 7.98
C THR A 231 4.26 12.23 7.46
N GLY A 232 3.81 11.27 6.65
CA GLY A 232 2.43 11.16 6.24
C GLY A 232 2.23 9.97 5.31
N VAL A 233 1.07 9.94 4.69
CA VAL A 233 0.68 9.00 3.65
C VAL A 233 -0.12 9.74 2.57
N MET A 234 -0.23 9.13 1.39
CA MET A 234 -1.17 9.54 0.36
C MET A 234 -2.26 8.47 0.24
N VAL A 235 -3.50 8.87 0.03
CA VAL A 235 -4.60 7.97 -0.34
C VAL A 235 -4.33 7.50 -1.76
N LEU A 236 -3.94 6.24 -1.90
CA LEU A 236 -3.62 5.59 -3.15
C LEU A 236 -4.89 5.13 -3.90
N TYR A 237 -5.83 4.58 -3.15
CA TYR A 237 -7.10 4.04 -3.65
C TYR A 237 -8.21 4.37 -2.64
N ALA A 238 -9.42 4.68 -3.10
CA ALA A 238 -10.61 4.76 -2.24
C ALA A 238 -11.92 4.60 -3.04
N ASP A 239 -12.78 3.69 -2.58
CA ASP A 239 -14.16 3.50 -3.01
C ASP A 239 -15.10 3.48 -1.78
N ASP A 240 -16.33 3.00 -1.89
CA ASP A 240 -17.28 2.90 -0.78
C ASP A 240 -16.91 1.82 0.25
N LYS A 241 -16.29 0.72 -0.20
CA LYS A 241 -15.97 -0.45 0.64
C LYS A 241 -14.53 -0.52 1.14
N SER A 242 -13.65 0.37 0.66
CA SER A 242 -12.25 0.34 1.01
C SER A 242 -11.50 1.65 0.75
N PHE A 243 -10.29 1.73 1.31
CA PHE A 243 -9.28 2.69 0.92
C PHE A 243 -7.88 2.17 1.24
N THR A 244 -6.87 2.69 0.55
CA THR A 244 -5.47 2.28 0.71
C THR A 244 -4.58 3.49 0.85
N PHE A 245 -3.67 3.45 1.81
CA PHE A 245 -2.58 4.40 1.94
C PHE A 245 -1.30 3.90 1.28
N ILE A 246 -0.50 4.82 0.74
CA ILE A 246 0.88 4.60 0.32
C ILE A 246 1.82 5.58 1.03
N THR A 247 3.01 5.12 1.38
CA THR A 247 3.97 5.92 2.16
C THR A 247 4.88 6.78 1.26
N PRO A 248 5.41 7.91 1.78
CA PRO A 248 6.44 8.70 1.10
C PRO A 248 7.84 8.11 1.34
N GLN A 249 8.81 8.53 0.52
CA GLN A 249 10.23 8.27 0.77
C GLN A 249 10.66 8.68 2.19
N GLY A 250 11.37 7.79 2.87
CA GLY A 250 11.90 8.03 4.20
C GLY A 250 10.91 7.76 5.34
N HIS A 251 9.64 7.48 5.04
CA HIS A 251 8.69 6.96 6.04
C HIS A 251 9.25 5.69 6.70
N PRO A 252 8.96 5.37 7.98
CA PRO A 252 9.43 4.14 8.61
C PRO A 252 9.20 2.89 7.76
N GLU A 253 8.00 2.79 7.19
CA GLU A 253 7.60 1.76 6.23
C GLU A 253 7.69 2.24 4.77
N SER A 254 8.04 1.33 3.88
CA SER A 254 7.83 1.44 2.43
C SER A 254 6.75 0.42 2.08
N GLY A 255 5.52 0.87 1.87
CA GLY A 255 4.41 -0.07 1.75
C GLY A 255 3.04 0.56 1.70
N TRP A 256 2.05 -0.31 1.85
CA TRP A 256 0.64 0.02 1.78
C TRP A 256 -0.08 -0.41 3.04
N VAL A 257 -1.15 0.32 3.37
CA VAL A 257 -2.12 -0.08 4.38
C VAL A 257 -3.50 0.02 3.75
N ASN A 258 -4.13 -1.12 3.53
CA ASN A 258 -5.49 -1.22 3.01
C ASN A 258 -6.47 -1.35 4.19
N PHE A 259 -7.61 -0.68 4.08
CA PHE A 259 -8.74 -0.74 4.99
C PHE A 259 -9.94 -1.14 4.16
N SER A 260 -10.63 -2.22 4.53
CA SER A 260 -11.76 -2.74 3.78
C SER A 260 -12.79 -3.35 4.70
N ALA A 261 -14.07 -3.27 4.32
CA ALA A 261 -15.13 -4.04 4.95
C ALA A 261 -15.83 -4.89 3.90
N PHE A 262 -16.25 -6.09 4.28
CA PHE A 262 -16.98 -7.01 3.42
C PHE A 262 -17.84 -7.96 4.25
N GLU A 263 -18.84 -8.56 3.62
CA GLU A 263 -19.67 -9.59 4.24
C GLU A 263 -18.92 -10.92 4.28
N GLU A 264 -18.92 -11.57 5.45
CA GLU A 264 -18.34 -12.89 5.68
C GLU A 264 -19.36 -13.71 6.49
N GLY A 265 -20.14 -14.54 5.78
CA GLY A 265 -21.30 -15.24 6.34
C GLY A 265 -22.40 -14.26 6.75
N ASP A 266 -22.92 -14.39 7.97
CA ASP A 266 -23.99 -13.53 8.52
C ASP A 266 -23.45 -12.25 9.22
N SER A 267 -22.19 -11.88 8.96
CA SER A 267 -21.50 -10.78 9.64
C SER A 267 -20.63 -9.97 8.70
N ILE A 268 -20.29 -8.75 9.12
CA ILE A 268 -19.33 -7.92 8.40
C ILE A 268 -17.96 -8.09 9.04
N THR A 269 -16.94 -8.29 8.20
CA THR A 269 -15.54 -8.26 8.62
C THR A 269 -14.94 -6.93 8.19
N MET A 270 -14.54 -6.11 9.17
CA MET A 270 -13.66 -4.96 8.97
C MET A 270 -12.22 -5.43 9.04
N GLN A 271 -11.43 -5.08 8.03
CA GLN A 271 -10.07 -5.58 7.86
C GLN A 271 -9.08 -4.43 7.61
N ILE A 272 -7.92 -4.52 8.25
CA ILE A 272 -6.74 -3.72 7.92
C ILE A 272 -5.63 -4.66 7.45
N VAL A 273 -5.09 -4.41 6.27
CA VAL A 273 -3.94 -5.16 5.73
C VAL A 273 -2.78 -4.21 5.48
N GLY A 274 -1.75 -4.31 6.33
CA GLY A 274 -0.46 -3.68 6.08
C GLY A 274 0.42 -4.63 5.25
N LEU A 275 0.89 -4.18 4.09
CA LEU A 275 1.90 -4.88 3.29
C LEU A 275 3.10 -3.95 3.11
N ALA A 276 4.19 -4.21 3.82
CA ALA A 276 5.30 -3.27 3.87
C ALA A 276 6.65 -3.93 4.12
N ARG A 277 7.70 -3.22 3.68
CA ARG A 277 9.08 -3.42 4.15
C ARG A 277 9.48 -2.25 5.03
N ALA A 278 10.46 -2.45 5.90
CA ALA A 278 11.18 -1.30 6.46
C ALA A 278 11.82 -0.49 5.32
N ASN A 279 11.75 0.83 5.40
CA ASN A 279 12.22 1.69 4.31
C ASN A 279 13.75 1.67 4.15
N ASP A 280 14.47 1.60 5.28
CA ASP A 280 15.93 1.64 5.35
C ASP A 280 16.49 0.70 6.44
N PRO A 281 17.82 0.49 6.50
CA PRO A 281 18.44 -0.42 7.48
C PRO A 281 18.23 -0.02 8.94
N VAL A 282 18.14 1.28 9.25
CA VAL A 282 17.93 1.75 10.63
C VAL A 282 16.52 1.38 11.09
N TYR A 283 15.53 1.62 10.23
CA TYR A 283 14.16 1.20 10.51
C TYR A 283 14.02 -0.32 10.59
N GLU A 284 14.71 -1.10 9.75
CA GLU A 284 14.67 -2.57 9.83
C GLU A 284 15.12 -3.07 11.21
N VAL A 285 16.22 -2.52 11.73
CA VAL A 285 16.70 -2.84 13.10
C VAL A 285 15.67 -2.40 14.15
N ALA A 286 15.09 -1.22 14.00
CA ALA A 286 14.07 -0.71 14.92
C ALA A 286 12.81 -1.60 14.92
N PHE A 287 12.33 -2.05 13.76
CA PHE A 287 11.16 -2.93 13.65
C PHE A 287 11.39 -4.29 14.29
N ARG A 288 12.59 -4.87 14.14
CA ARG A 288 12.97 -6.16 14.74
C ARG A 288 13.03 -6.13 16.27
N THR A 289 13.29 -4.96 16.85
CA THR A 289 13.42 -4.81 18.30
C THR A 289 12.10 -4.38 18.96
N ILE A 290 11.55 -3.23 18.57
CA ILE A 290 10.39 -2.61 19.24
C ILE A 290 9.31 -2.14 18.25
N GLY A 291 9.70 -1.64 17.08
CA GLY A 291 8.81 -0.95 16.14
C GLY A 291 7.64 -1.80 15.66
N SER A 292 7.82 -3.12 15.50
CA SER A 292 6.74 -4.01 15.03
C SER A 292 5.58 -4.08 16.03
N LYS A 293 5.88 -4.11 17.34
CA LYS A 293 4.87 -4.13 18.40
C LYS A 293 4.10 -2.81 18.48
N MET A 294 4.80 -1.69 18.32
CA MET A 294 4.18 -0.36 18.33
C MET A 294 3.15 -0.21 17.20
N GLN A 295 3.49 -0.65 15.99
CA GLN A 295 2.56 -0.61 14.86
C GLN A 295 1.33 -1.50 15.08
N THR A 296 1.53 -2.71 15.60
CA THR A 296 0.40 -3.59 15.97
C THR A 296 -0.50 -2.91 16.99
N GLY A 297 0.07 -2.24 18.00
CA GLY A 297 -0.71 -1.48 18.97
C GLY A 297 -1.53 -0.34 18.35
N ILE A 298 -1.01 0.37 17.36
CA ILE A 298 -1.73 1.47 16.67
C ILE A 298 -2.97 0.93 15.94
N TRP A 299 -2.83 -0.12 15.14
CA TRP A 299 -3.94 -0.64 14.34
C TRP A 299 -4.97 -1.41 15.18
N THR A 300 -4.52 -2.15 16.21
CA THR A 300 -5.43 -2.74 17.19
C THR A 300 -6.22 -1.67 17.93
N TYR A 301 -5.56 -0.58 18.38
CA TYR A 301 -6.25 0.54 19.02
C TYR A 301 -7.31 1.15 18.11
N LEU A 302 -6.97 1.40 16.85
CA LEU A 302 -7.91 1.95 15.86
C LEU A 302 -9.16 1.07 15.71
N LEU A 303 -8.98 -0.24 15.54
CA LEU A 303 -10.12 -1.16 15.41
C LEU A 303 -10.91 -1.28 16.70
N THR A 304 -10.26 -1.27 17.87
CA THR A 304 -10.96 -1.21 19.16
C THR A 304 -11.80 0.06 19.29
N SER A 305 -11.25 1.24 18.97
CA SER A 305 -11.99 2.50 18.99
C SER A 305 -13.12 2.54 17.96
N LEU A 306 -12.94 1.90 16.81
CA LEU A 306 -14.00 1.77 15.80
C LEU A 306 -15.11 0.84 16.31
N ALA A 307 -14.77 -0.27 16.94
CA ALA A 307 -15.73 -1.20 17.55
C ALA A 307 -16.57 -0.49 18.63
N GLU A 308 -15.93 0.29 19.51
CA GLU A 308 -16.59 1.13 20.50
C GLU A 308 -17.53 2.15 19.84
N HIS A 309 -17.09 2.81 18.77
CA HIS A 309 -17.89 3.78 18.02
C HIS A 309 -19.14 3.14 17.38
N LEU A 310 -19.01 1.91 16.87
CA LEU A 310 -20.11 1.18 16.23
C LEU A 310 -21.04 0.47 17.24
N GLY A 311 -20.60 0.31 18.49
CA GLY A 311 -21.31 -0.40 19.54
C GLY A 311 -21.23 -1.92 19.42
N VAL A 312 -20.11 -2.45 18.93
CA VAL A 312 -19.87 -3.90 18.73
C VAL A 312 -18.72 -4.41 19.62
N PRO A 313 -18.57 -5.74 19.80
CA PRO A 313 -17.46 -6.30 20.58
C PRO A 313 -16.09 -5.86 20.07
N THR A 314 -15.15 -5.61 20.98
CA THR A 314 -13.82 -5.05 20.68
C THR A 314 -12.75 -6.11 20.39
N GLU A 315 -13.15 -7.32 20.00
CA GLU A 315 -12.22 -8.42 19.75
C GLU A 315 -11.58 -8.24 18.37
N VAL A 316 -10.25 -8.08 18.37
CA VAL A 316 -9.46 -7.89 17.15
C VAL A 316 -8.53 -9.08 16.96
N ASP A 317 -8.73 -9.82 15.87
CA ASP A 317 -7.82 -10.87 15.44
C ASP A 317 -6.61 -10.27 14.70
N VAL A 318 -5.43 -10.85 14.93
CA VAL A 318 -4.16 -10.35 14.36
C VAL A 318 -3.34 -11.50 13.80
N ASP A 319 -3.12 -11.49 12.49
CA ASP A 319 -2.25 -12.43 11.76
C ASP A 319 -1.06 -11.68 11.16
N ILE A 320 0.16 -12.12 11.49
CA ILE A 320 1.41 -11.50 11.03
C ILE A 320 2.23 -12.56 10.29
N ARG A 321 2.56 -12.27 9.03
CA ARG A 321 3.32 -13.18 8.16
C ARG A 321 4.47 -12.46 7.47
N CYS A 322 5.65 -13.08 7.49
CA CYS A 322 6.76 -12.65 6.64
C CYS A 322 6.55 -13.25 5.26
N VAL A 323 6.23 -12.41 4.27
CA VAL A 323 5.98 -12.82 2.89
C VAL A 323 7.30 -13.07 2.15
N ASP A 324 8.30 -12.22 2.39
CA ASP A 324 9.64 -12.36 1.83
C ASP A 324 10.70 -12.01 2.88
N THR A 325 11.56 -12.99 3.16
CA THR A 325 12.62 -12.89 4.16
C THR A 325 13.88 -12.17 3.66
N TRP A 326 13.97 -11.86 2.37
CA TRP A 326 15.13 -11.21 1.78
C TRP A 326 15.12 -9.69 1.98
N MET A 327 16.30 -9.13 2.27
CA MET A 327 16.52 -7.68 2.32
C MET A 327 17.00 -7.16 0.96
N GLN A 328 16.54 -5.98 0.58
CA GLN A 328 16.90 -5.31 -0.66
C GLN A 328 18.06 -4.34 -0.43
N TRP A 329 19.30 -4.84 -0.40
CA TRP A 329 20.49 -4.01 -0.17
C TRP A 329 20.68 -2.87 -1.17
N SER A 330 20.16 -3.00 -2.40
CA SER A 330 20.13 -1.91 -3.38
C SER A 330 19.31 -0.70 -2.93
N GLN A 331 18.46 -0.86 -1.89
CA GLN A 331 17.66 0.20 -1.27
C GLN A 331 18.28 0.75 0.02
N ALA A 332 19.48 0.32 0.44
CA ALA A 332 20.11 0.79 1.68
C ALA A 332 20.33 2.32 1.72
N GLY A 333 20.52 2.95 0.55
CA GLY A 333 20.64 4.40 0.41
C GLY A 333 19.39 5.19 0.81
N ASN A 334 18.24 4.52 1.03
CA ASN A 334 17.03 5.15 1.53
C ASN A 334 17.22 5.84 2.90
N VAL A 335 18.23 5.41 3.68
CA VAL A 335 18.58 6.05 4.96
C VAL A 335 18.80 7.55 4.85
N TRP A 336 19.22 8.04 3.67
CA TRP A 336 19.35 9.47 3.39
C TRP A 336 18.04 10.26 3.60
N TYR A 337 16.89 9.60 3.41
CA TYR A 337 15.57 10.20 3.52
C TYR A 337 14.89 9.94 4.88
N ASN A 338 15.53 9.20 5.79
CA ASN A 338 14.95 8.76 7.06
C ASN A 338 14.18 9.87 7.79
N ALA A 339 12.87 9.69 7.94
CA ALA A 339 11.96 10.71 8.43
C ALA A 339 12.20 11.03 9.91
N GLN A 340 12.61 10.06 10.71
CA GLN A 340 12.88 10.25 12.14
C GLN A 340 14.10 11.13 12.35
N ILE A 341 15.22 10.80 11.70
CA ILE A 341 16.45 11.59 11.74
C ILE A 341 16.16 13.02 11.29
N ARG A 342 15.47 13.18 10.16
CA ARG A 342 15.11 14.50 9.63
C ARG A 342 14.18 15.29 10.54
N THR A 343 13.24 14.62 11.20
CA THR A 343 12.34 15.25 12.19
C THR A 343 13.13 15.73 13.39
N MET A 344 13.98 14.88 13.96
CA MET A 344 14.81 15.25 15.11
C MET A 344 15.73 16.43 14.80
N LEU A 345 16.34 16.48 13.61
CA LEU A 345 17.17 17.61 13.19
C LEU A 345 16.36 18.91 12.98
N TYR A 346 15.08 18.80 12.59
CA TYR A 346 14.22 19.95 12.36
C TYR A 346 13.64 20.55 13.65
N MET A 347 13.40 19.73 14.68
CA MET A 347 12.71 20.14 15.91
C MET A 347 13.33 21.36 16.62
N PRO A 348 14.66 21.49 16.77
CA PRO A 348 15.27 22.68 17.38
C PRO A 348 14.92 23.99 16.66
N PHE A 349 14.95 23.98 15.32
CA PHE A 349 14.60 25.15 14.51
C PHE A 349 13.13 25.53 14.64
N ARG A 350 12.25 24.53 14.74
CA ARG A 350 10.81 24.76 14.97
C ARG A 350 10.56 25.45 16.31
N TRP A 351 11.26 25.01 17.36
CA TRP A 351 11.10 25.58 18.70
C TRP A 351 11.59 27.04 18.76
N LEU A 352 12.76 27.32 18.19
CA LEU A 352 13.28 28.69 18.04
C LEU A 352 12.30 29.60 17.28
N GLY A 353 11.73 29.11 16.18
CA GLY A 353 10.74 29.87 15.40
C GLY A 353 9.44 30.16 16.18
N ARG A 354 8.95 29.21 16.97
CA ARG A 354 7.78 29.44 17.85
C ARG A 354 8.06 30.52 18.89
N LEU A 355 9.20 30.44 19.58
CA LEU A 355 9.60 31.44 20.59
C LEU A 355 9.69 32.85 20.01
N MET A 356 10.23 33.00 18.79
CA MET A 356 10.30 34.29 18.10
C MET A 356 8.91 34.83 17.75
N ARG A 357 8.01 33.97 17.25
CA ARG A 357 6.63 34.34 16.90
C ARG A 357 5.81 34.74 18.14
N ASP A 358 5.95 34.01 19.24
CA ASP A 358 5.26 34.32 20.49
C ASP A 358 5.75 35.64 21.09
N ARG A 359 7.05 35.95 20.96
CA ARG A 359 7.60 37.27 21.32
C ARG A 359 7.05 38.39 20.44
N GLN A 360 6.86 38.16 19.14
CA GLN A 360 6.31 39.14 18.22
C GLN A 360 4.82 39.41 18.48
N ASN A 361 4.03 38.36 18.72
CA ASN A 361 2.62 38.48 19.07
C ASN A 361 2.41 39.24 20.40
N ARG A 362 3.24 38.96 21.42
CA ARG A 362 3.22 39.72 22.69
C ARG A 362 3.53 41.20 22.51
N LYS A 363 4.42 41.57 21.57
CA LYS A 363 4.70 42.98 21.27
C LYS A 363 3.53 43.66 20.54
N SER A 364 2.83 42.94 19.66
CA SER A 364 1.69 43.48 18.90
C SER A 364 0.40 43.65 19.71
N HIS A 365 0.26 43.01 20.88
CA HIS A 365 -0.88 43.19 21.79
C HIS A 365 -0.58 44.15 22.95
N ALA A 366 0.66 44.63 23.04
CA ALA A 366 1.10 45.63 24.01
C ALA A 366 1.22 47.05 23.41
N SER A 367 0.89 47.19 22.12
CA SER A 367 0.71 48.45 21.39
C SER A 367 -0.77 48.57 21.02
#